data_AF-A0A061N9I3-F1
#
_entry.id   AF-A0A061N9I3-F1
#
_cell.length_a   1.000
_cell.length_b   1.000
_cell.length_c   1.000
_cell.angle_alpha   90.00
_cell.angle_beta   90.00
_cell.angle_gamma   90.00
#
_symmetry.space_group_name_H-M   'P 1'
#
loop_
_entity.id
_entity.type
_entity.pdbx_description
1 polymer ?
#
loop_
_entity_poly.entity_id
_entity_poly.type
_entity_poly.pdbx_seq_one_letter_code
_entity_poly.pdbx_strand_id
1 'polypeptide(L)'
;MVMSVEEADVEDQLTLIRSHPKLGAREKMAPMSVAEQRKVGLDQLNDEEYETFLQLNEQYVEAFGFPFIKAVKGQSKDAIVEAIQRRLLLTKEEEISTALQEVYKIAYFRLCDRIQG
;
A
#
# COMPACT_ATOMS: atom_id res chain seq x y z
N MET A 1 -5.32 -7.12 18.09
CA MET A 1 -5.43 -6.93 16.63
C MET A 1 -4.10 -7.20 15.96
N VAL A 2 -3.04 -6.41 16.19
CA VAL A 2 -1.72 -6.64 15.56
C VAL A 2 -1.15 -8.03 15.87
N MET A 3 -1.02 -8.39 17.15
CA MET A 3 -0.54 -9.73 17.55
C MET A 3 -1.38 -10.87 16.95
N SER A 4 -2.70 -10.68 16.86
CA SER A 4 -3.62 -11.68 16.29
C SER A 4 -3.41 -11.92 14.79
N VAL A 5 -2.89 -10.92 14.05
CA VAL A 5 -2.56 -11.07 12.63
C VAL A 5 -1.16 -11.66 12.45
N GLU A 6 -0.21 -11.30 13.31
CA GLU A 6 1.15 -11.86 13.29
C GLU A 6 1.20 -13.35 13.62
N GLU A 7 0.30 -13.82 14.50
CA GLU A 7 0.15 -15.23 14.87
C GLU A 7 -0.70 -16.05 13.88
N ALA A 8 -1.34 -15.40 12.90
CA ALA A 8 -2.14 -16.08 11.89
C ALA A 8 -1.26 -16.76 10.82
N ASP A 9 -1.82 -17.76 10.15
CA ASP A 9 -1.15 -18.42 9.03
C ASP A 9 -0.86 -17.43 7.89
N VAL A 10 0.22 -17.67 7.16
CA VAL A 10 0.69 -16.78 6.08
C VAL A 10 -0.40 -16.54 5.02
N GLU A 11 -1.29 -17.50 4.77
CA GLU A 11 -2.38 -17.32 3.79
C GLU A 11 -3.45 -16.33 4.28
N ASP A 12 -3.73 -16.27 5.58
CA ASP A 12 -4.65 -15.29 6.16
C ASP A 12 -4.03 -13.89 6.12
N GLN A 13 -2.72 -13.79 6.40
CA GLN A 13 -1.97 -12.54 6.24
C GLN A 13 -1.98 -12.06 4.79
N LEU A 14 -1.74 -12.96 3.82
CA LEU A 14 -1.80 -12.66 2.40
C LEU A 14 -3.21 -12.26 1.96
N THR A 15 -4.26 -12.88 2.51
CA THR A 15 -5.65 -12.51 2.24
C THR A 15 -5.93 -11.06 2.67
N LEU A 16 -5.45 -10.67 3.85
CA LEU A 16 -5.55 -9.28 4.34
C LEU A 16 -4.78 -8.28 3.47
N ILE A 17 -3.57 -8.66 3.02
CA ILE A 17 -2.76 -7.83 2.13
C ILE A 17 -3.45 -7.67 0.77
N ARG A 18 -3.93 -8.76 0.17
CA ARG A 18 -4.59 -8.77 -1.15
C ARG A 18 -5.90 -7.99 -1.16
N SER A 19 -6.55 -7.78 -0.02
CA SER A 19 -7.76 -6.96 0.06
C SER A 19 -7.50 -5.45 -0.04
N HIS A 20 -6.23 -5.01 -0.04
CA HIS A 20 -5.91 -3.59 -0.22
C HIS A 20 -5.98 -3.16 -1.68
N PRO A 21 -6.55 -1.97 -1.98
CA PRO A 21 -6.56 -1.45 -3.34
C PRO A 21 -5.14 -1.09 -3.80
N LYS A 22 -4.89 -1.22 -5.10
CA LYS A 22 -3.63 -0.80 -5.72
C LYS A 22 -3.44 0.72 -5.58
N LEU A 23 -2.21 1.12 -5.26
CA LEU A 23 -1.82 2.51 -5.15
C LEU A 23 -1.75 3.16 -6.53
N GLY A 24 -2.43 4.31 -6.73
CA GLY A 24 -2.46 5.02 -8.02
C GLY A 24 -3.45 4.43 -9.04
N ALA A 25 -4.18 3.36 -8.71
CA ALA A 25 -5.18 2.80 -9.61
C ALA A 25 -6.40 3.72 -9.77
N ARG A 26 -7.01 3.73 -10.96
CA ARG A 26 -8.28 4.45 -11.21
C ARG A 26 -9.53 3.63 -10.82
N GLU A 27 -9.34 2.51 -10.13
CA GLU A 27 -10.42 1.60 -9.74
C GLU A 27 -11.33 2.17 -8.64
N LYS A 28 -12.52 1.56 -8.47
CA LYS A 28 -13.47 1.93 -7.41
C LYS A 28 -12.86 1.60 -6.04
N MET A 29 -12.39 2.63 -5.34
CA MET A 29 -11.85 2.53 -3.98
C MET A 29 -12.89 2.95 -2.92
N ALA A 30 -12.71 2.46 -1.69
CA ALA A 30 -13.43 2.98 -0.54
C ALA A 30 -13.14 4.49 -0.34
N PRO A 31 -14.11 5.32 0.11
CA PRO A 31 -13.92 6.76 0.25
C PRO A 31 -12.69 7.17 1.07
N MET A 32 -12.37 6.42 2.12
CA MET A 32 -11.18 6.65 2.94
C MET A 32 -9.89 6.43 2.17
N SER A 33 -9.81 5.39 1.33
CA SER A 33 -8.65 5.13 0.47
C SER A 33 -8.47 6.20 -0.59
N VAL A 34 -9.56 6.72 -1.15
CA VAL A 34 -9.52 7.88 -2.06
C VAL A 34 -8.96 9.11 -1.33
N ALA A 35 -9.45 9.41 -0.12
CA ALA A 35 -8.97 10.55 0.65
C ALA A 35 -7.48 10.42 1.03
N GLU A 36 -7.01 9.21 1.36
CA GLU A 36 -5.61 8.91 1.64
C GLU A 36 -4.72 9.18 0.42
N GLN A 37 -5.10 8.70 -0.77
CA GLN A 37 -4.32 8.88 -2.00
C GLN A 37 -4.38 10.32 -2.56
N ARG A 38 -5.52 11.02 -2.42
CA ARG A 38 -5.65 12.44 -2.80
C ARG A 38 -4.67 13.35 -2.06
N LYS A 39 -4.41 13.06 -0.77
CA LYS A 39 -3.49 13.86 0.06
C LYS A 39 -2.05 13.86 -0.46
N VAL A 40 -1.68 12.90 -1.31
CA VAL A 40 -0.35 12.80 -1.93
C VAL A 40 -0.36 13.04 -3.44
N GLY A 41 -1.50 13.52 -3.99
CA GLY A 41 -1.62 13.87 -5.40
C GLY A 41 -1.57 12.68 -6.35
N LEU A 42 -1.84 11.46 -5.88
CA LEU A 42 -1.94 10.27 -6.74
C LEU A 42 -3.20 10.28 -7.63
N ASP A 43 -4.18 11.13 -7.30
CA ASP A 43 -5.34 11.43 -8.15
C ASP A 43 -5.02 12.42 -9.28
N GLN A 44 -3.82 13.01 -9.27
CA GLN A 44 -3.35 14.04 -10.19
C GLN A 44 -2.02 13.61 -10.85
N LEU A 45 -1.87 12.31 -11.11
CA LEU A 45 -0.75 11.82 -11.90
C LEU A 45 -0.93 12.28 -13.36
N ASN A 46 0.13 12.85 -13.92
CA ASN A 46 0.20 13.02 -15.37
C ASN A 46 0.37 11.64 -16.04
N ASP A 47 0.29 11.58 -17.37
CA ASP A 47 0.32 10.31 -18.09
C ASP A 47 1.64 9.54 -17.90
N GLU A 48 2.78 10.23 -17.84
CA GLU A 48 4.11 9.62 -17.62
C GLU A 48 4.26 9.06 -16.19
N GLU A 49 3.82 9.83 -15.19
CA GLU A 49 3.78 9.37 -13.81
C GLU A 49 2.84 8.16 -13.66
N TYR A 50 1.67 8.21 -14.29
CA TYR A 50 0.70 7.12 -14.23
C TYR A 50 1.26 5.83 -14.84
N GLU A 51 1.88 5.91 -16.02
CA GLU A 51 2.56 4.77 -16.66
C GLU A 51 3.69 4.21 -15.78
N THR A 52 4.47 5.08 -15.15
CA THR A 52 5.52 4.67 -14.20
C THR A 52 4.93 3.89 -13.03
N PHE A 53 3.86 4.39 -12.41
CA PHE A 53 3.18 3.70 -11.31
C PHE A 53 2.54 2.39 -11.76
N LEU A 54 1.99 2.34 -12.97
CA LEU A 54 1.41 1.12 -13.54
C LEU A 54 2.46 0.03 -13.69
N GLN A 55 3.57 0.34 -14.35
CA GLN A 55 4.68 -0.59 -14.58
C GLN A 55 5.28 -1.09 -13.27
N LEU A 56 5.51 -0.20 -12.31
CA LEU A 56 6.06 -0.57 -11.00
C LEU A 56 5.09 -1.45 -10.20
N ASN A 57 3.79 -1.17 -10.25
CA ASN A 57 2.79 -2.04 -9.62
C ASN A 57 2.72 -3.42 -10.28
N GLU A 58 2.83 -3.52 -11.60
CA GLU A 58 2.85 -4.80 -12.32
C GLU A 58 4.06 -5.64 -11.93
N GLN A 59 5.27 -5.06 -11.97
CA GLN A 59 6.50 -5.73 -11.55
C GLN A 59 6.41 -6.21 -10.10
N TYR A 60 5.85 -5.38 -9.22
CA TYR A 60 5.70 -5.72 -7.81
C TYR A 60 4.71 -6.88 -7.59
N VAL A 61 3.59 -6.88 -8.31
CA VAL A 61 2.62 -8.00 -8.24
C VAL A 61 3.23 -9.27 -8.81
N GLU A 62 4.02 -9.19 -9.88
CA GLU A 62 4.74 -10.34 -10.44
C GLU A 62 5.75 -10.92 -9.44
N ALA A 63 6.50 -10.07 -8.75
CA ALA A 63 7.50 -10.50 -7.76
C ALA A 63 6.88 -11.14 -6.51
N PHE A 64 5.82 -10.54 -5.96
CA PHE A 64 5.32 -10.89 -4.63
C PHE A 64 3.94 -11.56 -4.61
N GLY A 65 3.14 -11.39 -5.66
CA GLY A 65 1.79 -11.96 -5.78
C GLY A 65 0.71 -11.21 -4.99
N PHE A 66 0.97 -9.95 -4.62
CA PHE A 66 0.04 -9.07 -3.90
C PHE A 66 0.32 -7.59 -4.22
N PRO A 67 -0.63 -6.66 -4.00
CA PRO A 67 -0.45 -5.25 -4.36
C PRO A 67 0.57 -4.56 -3.44
N PHE A 68 1.24 -3.52 -3.96
CA PHE A 68 2.09 -2.67 -3.14
C PHE A 68 1.26 -1.87 -2.14
N ILE A 69 1.58 -2.00 -0.85
CA ILE A 69 0.90 -1.29 0.24
C ILE A 69 1.90 -0.38 0.94
N LYS A 70 1.57 0.91 1.03
CA LYS A 70 2.33 1.90 1.80
C LYS A 70 1.40 2.94 2.38
N ALA A 71 1.63 3.31 3.64
CA ALA A 71 0.99 4.44 4.26
C ALA A 71 1.52 5.73 3.63
N VAL A 72 0.64 6.45 2.93
CA VAL A 72 1.02 7.61 2.12
C VAL A 72 0.96 8.95 2.87
N LYS A 73 0.37 9.00 4.07
CA LYS A 73 0.22 10.26 4.84
C LYS A 73 1.61 10.93 5.05
N GLY A 74 1.82 12.10 4.43
CA GLY A 74 3.09 12.84 4.53
C GLY A 74 4.23 12.35 3.62
N GLN A 75 3.92 11.60 2.56
CA GLN A 75 4.90 11.13 1.58
C GLN A 75 4.79 11.90 0.25
N SER A 76 5.88 12.00 -0.51
CA SER A 76 5.88 12.46 -1.90
C SER A 76 5.71 11.30 -2.89
N LYS A 77 5.34 11.58 -4.14
CA LYS A 77 5.29 10.58 -5.22
C LYS A 77 6.64 9.89 -5.42
N ASP A 78 7.73 10.67 -5.45
CA ASP A 78 9.10 10.15 -5.60
C ASP A 78 9.47 9.20 -4.46
N ALA A 79 9.13 9.56 -3.22
CA ALA A 79 9.37 8.68 -2.06
C ALA A 79 8.56 7.37 -2.12
N ILE A 80 7.42 7.36 -2.82
CA ILE A 80 6.65 6.14 -3.06
C ILE A 80 7.35 5.30 -4.14
N VAL A 81 7.80 5.90 -5.24
CA VAL A 81 8.55 5.21 -6.30
C VAL A 81 9.82 4.58 -5.75
N GLU A 82 10.62 5.33 -5.00
CA GLU A 82 11.84 4.83 -4.33
C GLU A 82 11.51 3.67 -3.38
N ALA A 83 10.38 3.76 -2.66
CA ALA A 83 9.96 2.69 -1.76
C ALA A 83 9.57 1.41 -2.51
N ILE A 84 8.92 1.51 -3.69
CA ILE A 84 8.62 0.34 -4.52
C ILE A 84 9.93 -0.30 -4.99
N GLN A 85 10.84 0.49 -5.56
CA GLN A 85 12.13 0.01 -6.07
C GLN A 85 12.97 -0.66 -4.98
N ARG A 86 13.04 -0.07 -3.78
CA ARG A 86 13.76 -0.67 -2.65
C ARG A 86 13.14 -2.00 -2.22
N ARG A 87 11.82 -2.09 -2.21
CA ARG A 87 11.08 -3.27 -1.74
C ARG A 87 11.09 -4.43 -2.74
N LEU A 88 11.22 -4.14 -4.04
CA LEU A 88 11.46 -5.15 -5.09
C LEU A 88 12.75 -5.96 -4.87
N LEU A 89 13.68 -5.47 -4.05
CA LEU A 89 14.93 -6.17 -3.72
C LEU A 89 14.83 -7.09 -2.50
N LEU A 90 13.68 -7.12 -1.81
CA LEU A 90 13.47 -7.94 -0.63
C LEU A 90 13.07 -9.36 -0.97
N THR A 91 13.25 -10.28 -0.02
CA THR A 91 12.62 -11.60 -0.12
C THR A 91 11.11 -11.49 0.07
N LYS A 92 10.38 -12.52 -0.36
CA LYS A 92 8.92 -12.54 -0.22
C LYS A 92 8.49 -12.50 1.26
N GLU A 93 9.22 -13.17 2.13
CA GLU A 93 8.95 -13.20 3.58
C GLU A 93 9.18 -11.82 4.22
N GLU A 94 10.28 -11.15 3.88
CA GLU A 94 10.58 -9.80 4.33
C GLU A 94 9.52 -8.80 3.85
N GLU A 95 9.04 -8.99 2.63
CA GLU A 95 8.06 -8.10 2.02
C GLU A 95 6.65 -8.30 2.58
N ILE A 96 6.24 -9.54 2.90
CA ILE A 96 4.99 -9.79 3.64
C ILE A 96 5.00 -9.07 4.99
N SER A 97 6.09 -9.20 5.74
CA SER A 97 6.25 -8.49 7.03
C SER A 97 6.18 -6.98 6.84
N THR A 98 6.88 -6.44 5.84
CA THR A 98 6.87 -5.01 5.52
C THR A 98 5.45 -4.53 5.14
N ALA A 99 4.73 -5.27 4.30
CA ALA A 99 3.38 -4.93 3.89
C ALA A 99 2.40 -4.93 5.08
N LEU A 100 2.49 -5.90 5.99
CA LEU A 100 1.67 -5.93 7.21
C LEU A 100 1.92 -4.69 8.10
N GLN A 101 3.19 -4.29 8.27
CA GLN A 101 3.50 -3.08 9.03
C GLN A 101 2.87 -1.82 8.40
N GLU A 102 2.83 -1.73 7.08
CA GLU A 102 2.13 -0.63 6.39
C GLU A 102 0.61 -0.70 6.56
N VAL A 103 0.01 -1.90 6.53
CA VAL A 103 -1.42 -2.10 6.84
C VAL A 103 -1.74 -1.62 8.26
N TYR A 104 -0.89 -1.94 9.24
CA TYR A 104 -1.09 -1.50 10.63
C TYR A 104 -1.00 0.02 10.77
N LYS A 105 -0.06 0.67 10.08
CA LYS A 105 0.03 2.14 10.05
C LYS A 105 -1.22 2.77 9.45
N ILE A 106 -1.73 2.24 8.33
CA ILE A 106 -2.96 2.71 7.70
C ILE A 106 -4.16 2.55 8.65
N ALA A 107 -4.29 1.39 9.29
CA ALA A 107 -5.35 1.14 10.27
C ALA A 107 -5.28 2.11 11.46
N TYR A 108 -4.07 2.38 11.97
CA TYR A 108 -3.85 3.37 13.03
C TYR A 108 -4.27 4.77 12.60
N PHE A 109 -3.85 5.23 11.41
CA PHE A 109 -4.25 6.55 10.91
C PHE A 109 -5.76 6.69 10.77
N ARG A 110 -6.44 5.66 10.27
CA ARG A 110 -7.91 5.64 10.17
C ARG A 110 -8.60 5.66 11.54
N LEU A 111 -7.99 5.03 12.54
CA LEU A 111 -8.50 5.06 13.91
C LEU A 111 -8.34 6.46 14.53
N CYS A 112 -7.16 7.07 14.39
CA CYS A 112 -6.91 8.44 14.86
C CYS A 112 -7.85 9.44 14.20
N ASP A 113 -8.02 9.37 12.87
CA ASP A 113 -8.91 10.26 12.13
C ASP A 113 -10.40 10.11 12.57
N ARG A 114 -10.79 8.98 13.19
CA ARG A 114 -12.13 8.77 13.76
C ARG A 114 -12.30 9.22 15.21
N ILE A 115 -11.23 9.18 16.01
CA ILE A 115 -11.27 9.54 17.44
C ILE A 115 -11.02 11.04 17.64
N GLN A 116 -10.27 11.67 16.74
CA GLN A 116 -9.97 13.11 16.75
C GLN A 116 -10.96 13.94 15.93
N GLY A 117 -12.01 13.30 15.39
CA GLY A 117 -13.07 13.92 14.60
C GLY A 117 -14.26 14.36 15.42
#